data_AF-A0AAN5MFX0-F1
#
_entry.id   AF-A0AAN5MFX0-F1
#
_cell.length_a   1.000
_cell.length_b   1.000
_cell.length_c   1.000
_cell.angle_alpha   90.00
_cell.angle_beta   90.00
_cell.angle_gamma   90.00
#
_symmetry.space_group_name_H-M   'P 1'
#
loop_
_entity.id
_entity.type
_entity.pdbx_description
1 polymer ?
#
loop_
_entity_poly.entity_id
_entity_poly.type
_entity_poly.pdbx_seq_one_letter_code
_entity_poly.pdbx_strand_id
1 'polypeptide(L)'
;MHYETFSRFKYVNNEILFLSDHLGYINFIDMVNEIHNKNSKSPDELHIKLFHIEFLKYISSNHINIYKELNISFDDDLIEYLNPDRFIDLIVRDEEKFFRMLSNMTNPMQSTQELFISNLIFINYTFFILKHNVSNVLNLKKYIDNECYFTYLLKLIINRTIMLPKSKFINIGLSEYLSIINNTESEQIDNVLTELIYEPLKIGIADS
;
A
#
# COMPACT_ATOMS: atom_id res chain seq x y z
N MET A 1 -0.28 13.14 -19.59
CA MET A 1 -1.72 12.83 -19.69
C MET A 1 -2.26 12.91 -18.26
N HIS A 2 -2.95 13.99 -17.90
CA HIS A 2 -3.50 14.15 -16.54
C HIS A 2 -4.49 13.00 -16.29
N TYR A 3 -4.37 12.34 -15.14
CA TYR A 3 -5.13 11.15 -14.80
C TYR A 3 -6.63 11.45 -14.61
N GLU A 4 -7.42 11.40 -15.70
CA GLU A 4 -8.89 11.52 -15.67
C GLU A 4 -9.52 10.60 -14.60
N THR A 5 -9.00 9.38 -14.44
CA THR A 5 -9.55 8.37 -13.53
C THR A 5 -9.48 8.76 -12.06
N PHE A 6 -8.40 9.43 -11.62
CA PHE A 6 -8.21 9.75 -10.20
C PHE A 6 -8.90 11.06 -9.78
N SER A 7 -9.10 11.99 -10.72
CA SER A 7 -9.87 13.22 -10.48
C SER A 7 -11.33 12.97 -10.03
N ARG A 8 -11.80 11.74 -10.25
CA ARG A 8 -13.13 11.29 -9.86
C ARG A 8 -13.23 10.96 -8.37
N PHE A 9 -12.11 10.81 -7.66
CA PHE A 9 -12.12 10.49 -6.23
C PHE A 9 -12.10 11.76 -5.36
N LYS A 10 -12.84 11.74 -4.26
CA LYS A 10 -12.79 12.75 -3.20
C LYS A 10 -12.72 12.10 -1.83
N TYR A 11 -11.96 12.68 -0.92
CA TYR A 11 -11.94 12.29 0.48
C TYR A 11 -12.63 13.38 1.32
N VAL A 12 -13.78 13.06 1.91
CA VAL A 12 -14.58 14.03 2.68
C VAL A 12 -15.16 13.30 3.90
N ASN A 13 -15.09 13.90 5.08
CA ASN A 13 -15.66 13.35 6.32
C ASN A 13 -15.26 11.90 6.60
N ASN A 14 -13.98 11.56 6.40
CA ASN A 14 -13.46 10.20 6.60
C ASN A 14 -14.10 9.15 5.66
N GLU A 15 -14.58 9.56 4.49
CA GLU A 15 -15.11 8.68 3.45
C GLU A 15 -14.43 8.94 2.11
N ILE A 16 -14.23 7.87 1.34
CA ILE A 16 -13.79 7.94 -0.05
C ILE A 16 -15.02 7.93 -0.94
N LEU A 17 -15.22 9.00 -1.71
CA LEU A 17 -16.29 9.17 -2.68
C LEU A 17 -15.74 9.03 -4.10
N PHE A 18 -16.51 8.41 -4.99
CA PHE A 18 -16.22 8.29 -6.41
C PHE A 18 -17.28 9.03 -7.23
N LEU A 19 -16.86 9.87 -8.17
CA LEU A 19 -17.74 10.58 -9.09
C LEU A 19 -18.17 9.64 -10.22
N SER A 20 -19.38 9.10 -10.12
CA SER A 20 -20.05 8.36 -11.18
C SER A 20 -20.54 9.29 -12.30
N ASP A 21 -20.53 8.80 -13.54
CA ASP A 21 -21.00 9.56 -14.72
C ASP A 21 -22.51 9.84 -14.67
N HIS A 22 -23.26 9.06 -13.89
CA HIS A 22 -24.73 9.14 -13.85
C HIS A 22 -25.30 9.37 -12.45
N LEU A 23 -24.60 8.95 -11.40
CA LEU A 23 -25.10 8.99 -10.02
C LEU A 23 -24.48 10.12 -9.18
N GLY A 24 -23.55 10.89 -9.75
CA GLY A 24 -22.78 11.87 -8.99
C GLY A 24 -21.81 11.18 -8.02
N TYR A 25 -21.50 11.81 -6.89
CA TYR A 25 -20.62 11.22 -5.89
C TYR A 25 -21.32 10.08 -5.15
N ILE A 26 -20.72 8.89 -5.21
CA ILE A 26 -21.15 7.70 -4.48
C ILE A 26 -20.06 7.26 -3.51
N ASN A 27 -20.45 6.61 -2.42
CA ASN A 27 -19.48 6.03 -1.49
C ASN A 27 -18.71 4.89 -2.18
N PHE A 28 -17.38 4.94 -2.14
CA PHE A 28 -16.54 4.01 -2.88
C PHE A 28 -16.52 2.60 -2.26
N ILE A 29 -16.69 2.49 -0.94
CA ILE A 29 -16.83 1.20 -0.26
C ILE A 29 -18.11 0.49 -0.76
N ASP A 30 -19.21 1.23 -0.89
CA ASP A 30 -20.47 0.69 -1.40
C ASP A 30 -20.34 0.23 -2.86
N MET A 31 -19.66 1.02 -3.71
CA MET A 31 -19.37 0.65 -5.09
C MET A 31 -18.54 -0.65 -5.17
N VAL A 32 -17.49 -0.78 -4.36
CA VAL A 32 -16.63 -1.97 -4.33
C VAL A 32 -17.40 -3.19 -3.83
N ASN A 33 -18.27 -3.01 -2.82
CA ASN A 33 -19.17 -4.05 -2.34
C ASN A 33 -20.10 -4.56 -3.46
N GLU A 34 -20.71 -3.66 -4.22
CA GLU A 34 -21.59 -4.01 -5.34
C GLU A 34 -20.86 -4.76 -6.46
N ILE A 35 -19.63 -4.36 -6.80
CA ILE A 35 -18.81 -5.04 -7.82
C ILE A 35 -18.51 -6.47 -7.36
N HIS A 36 -18.07 -6.64 -6.11
CA HIS A 36 -17.76 -7.97 -5.59
C HIS A 36 -19.00 -8.83 -5.42
N ASN A 37 -20.12 -8.31 -4.95
CA ASN A 37 -21.38 -9.07 -4.82
C ASN A 37 -21.87 -9.66 -6.16
N LYS A 38 -21.54 -9.02 -7.29
CA LYS A 38 -21.87 -9.54 -8.63
C LYS A 38 -20.93 -10.64 -9.11
N ASN A 39 -19.71 -10.70 -8.56
CA ASN A 39 -18.62 -11.52 -9.08
C ASN A 39 -18.15 -12.63 -8.12
N SER A 40 -18.30 -12.48 -6.80
CA SER A 40 -17.77 -13.41 -5.81
C SER A 40 -18.54 -14.74 -5.79
N LYS A 41 -17.94 -15.79 -6.34
CA LYS A 41 -18.44 -17.17 -6.35
C LYS A 41 -17.47 -18.16 -5.70
N SER A 42 -16.21 -17.78 -5.50
CA SER A 42 -15.17 -18.61 -4.88
C SER A 42 -14.68 -18.06 -3.52
N PRO A 43 -14.10 -18.92 -2.65
CA PRO A 43 -13.48 -18.48 -1.40
C PRO A 43 -12.39 -17.41 -1.60
N ASP A 44 -11.58 -17.53 -2.66
CA ASP A 44 -10.51 -16.57 -2.97
C ASP A 44 -11.06 -15.18 -3.32
N GLU A 45 -12.16 -15.12 -4.08
CA GLU A 45 -12.84 -13.86 -4.40
C GLU A 45 -13.46 -13.21 -3.16
N LEU A 46 -13.89 -14.00 -2.18
CA LEU A 46 -14.37 -13.49 -0.89
C LEU A 46 -13.23 -12.84 -0.11
N HIS A 47 -12.03 -13.42 -0.13
CA HIS A 47 -10.84 -12.84 0.50
C HIS A 47 -10.40 -11.54 -0.18
N ILE A 48 -10.43 -11.48 -1.51
CA ILE A 48 -10.13 -10.25 -2.27
C ILE A 48 -11.16 -9.17 -1.95
N LYS A 49 -12.45 -9.51 -1.84
CA LYS A 49 -13.50 -8.59 -1.41
C LYS A 49 -13.21 -8.03 -0.02
N LEU A 50 -13.01 -8.92 0.95
CA LEU A 50 -12.72 -8.54 2.33
C LEU A 50 -11.49 -7.62 2.39
N PHE A 51 -10.45 -7.95 1.65
CA PHE A 51 -9.26 -7.11 1.55
C PHE A 51 -9.57 -5.70 1.02
N HIS A 52 -10.23 -5.58 -0.14
CA HIS A 52 -10.55 -4.26 -0.70
C HIS A 52 -11.40 -3.43 0.27
N ILE A 53 -12.38 -4.05 0.93
CA ILE A 53 -13.27 -3.34 1.87
C ILE A 53 -12.53 -2.91 3.12
N GLU A 54 -11.77 -3.79 3.76
CA GLU A 54 -11.06 -3.46 5.00
C GLU A 54 -9.92 -2.45 4.76
N PHE A 55 -9.23 -2.56 3.62
CA PHE A 55 -8.25 -1.56 3.21
C PHE A 55 -8.88 -0.17 3.00
N LEU A 56 -10.04 -0.11 2.34
CA LEU A 56 -10.75 1.16 2.16
C LEU A 56 -11.29 1.70 3.48
N LYS A 57 -11.82 0.85 4.37
CA LYS A 57 -12.24 1.26 5.72
C LYS A 57 -11.08 1.82 6.52
N TYR A 58 -9.88 1.30 6.36
CA TYR A 58 -8.69 1.82 7.04
C TYR A 58 -8.22 3.17 6.53
N ILE A 59 -8.29 3.40 5.21
CA ILE A 59 -7.98 4.72 4.65
C ILE A 59 -9.09 5.71 5.05
N SER A 60 -10.34 5.25 5.05
CA SER A 60 -11.53 6.06 5.33
C SER A 60 -11.58 6.45 6.80
N SER A 61 -11.60 5.47 7.69
CA SER A 61 -11.60 5.65 9.12
C SER A 61 -10.19 5.43 9.65
N ASN A 62 -9.64 6.38 10.40
CA ASN A 62 -8.36 6.26 11.13
C ASN A 62 -8.35 5.11 12.18
N HIS A 63 -9.21 4.10 12.05
CA HIS A 63 -9.32 2.94 12.93
C HIS A 63 -8.36 1.84 12.50
N ILE A 64 -7.54 1.42 13.47
CA ILE A 64 -6.34 0.58 13.32
C ILE A 64 -6.64 -0.93 13.17
N ASN A 65 -7.91 -1.37 13.19
CA ASN A 65 -8.25 -2.79 13.35
C ASN A 65 -8.68 -3.54 12.07
N ILE A 66 -8.05 -3.25 10.91
CA ILE A 66 -8.22 -4.00 9.64
C ILE A 66 -8.22 -5.52 9.87
N TYR A 67 -7.36 -5.99 10.78
CA TYR A 67 -6.96 -7.39 10.86
C TYR A 67 -7.67 -8.18 11.95
N LYS A 68 -8.53 -7.54 12.76
CA LYS A 68 -9.29 -8.25 13.80
C LYS A 68 -10.51 -8.97 13.23
N GLU A 69 -11.03 -8.49 12.10
CA GLU A 69 -12.19 -9.05 11.41
C GLU A 69 -11.83 -9.86 10.16
N LEU A 70 -10.61 -9.70 9.64
CA LEU A 70 -10.07 -10.53 8.58
C LEU A 70 -9.71 -11.92 9.14
N ASN A 71 -10.72 -12.79 9.23
CA ASN A 71 -10.51 -14.23 9.45
C ASN A 71 -9.99 -14.89 8.17
N ILE A 72 -8.91 -14.33 7.63
CA ILE A 72 -8.19 -14.87 6.47
C ILE A 72 -7.52 -16.15 6.96
N SER A 73 -7.92 -17.32 6.44
CA SER A 73 -7.25 -18.58 6.73
C SER A 73 -6.36 -18.98 5.56
N PHE A 74 -5.29 -18.23 5.33
CA PHE A 74 -4.22 -18.71 4.46
C PHE A 74 -3.23 -19.53 5.29
N ASP A 75 -2.73 -20.60 4.69
CA ASP A 75 -1.69 -21.44 5.29
C ASP A 75 -0.32 -20.78 5.05
N ASP A 76 -0.08 -19.68 5.77
CA ASP A 76 1.13 -18.87 5.66
C ASP A 76 1.48 -18.28 7.03
N ASP A 77 2.69 -18.56 7.50
CA ASP A 77 3.20 -18.10 8.80
C ASP A 77 3.25 -16.58 8.91
N LEU A 78 3.32 -15.86 7.78
CA LEU A 78 3.41 -14.40 7.77
C LEU A 78 2.06 -13.72 8.02
N ILE A 79 0.97 -14.48 8.04
CA ILE A 79 -0.39 -13.94 8.23
C ILE A 79 -0.55 -13.21 9.57
N GLU A 80 0.18 -13.61 10.61
CA GLU A 80 0.12 -12.95 11.92
C GLU A 80 0.64 -11.50 11.87
N TYR A 81 1.57 -11.20 10.97
CA TYR A 81 2.17 -9.87 10.79
C TYR A 81 1.34 -8.97 9.87
N LEU A 82 0.20 -9.46 9.40
CA LEU A 82 -0.85 -8.58 8.89
C LEU A 82 -1.37 -7.69 10.00
N ASN A 83 -1.52 -8.21 11.23
CA ASN A 83 -1.94 -7.42 12.38
C ASN A 83 -0.90 -6.31 12.70
N PRO A 84 -1.30 -5.04 12.87
CA PRO A 84 -0.35 -3.94 13.02
C PRO A 84 0.40 -3.98 14.34
N ASP A 85 -0.26 -4.42 15.42
CA ASP A 85 0.38 -4.55 16.72
C ASP A 85 1.46 -5.63 16.68
N ARG A 86 1.18 -6.76 16.03
CA ARG A 86 2.17 -7.84 15.81
C ARG A 86 3.30 -7.41 14.88
N PHE A 87 2.97 -6.68 13.82
CA PHE A 87 3.93 -6.13 12.86
C PHE A 87 4.90 -5.17 13.55
N ILE A 88 4.39 -4.22 14.34
CA ILE A 88 5.20 -3.26 15.09
C ILE A 88 6.00 -3.97 16.19
N ASP A 89 5.40 -4.90 16.93
CA ASP A 89 6.09 -5.67 17.98
C ASP A 89 7.27 -6.47 17.40
N LEU A 90 7.13 -7.05 16.20
CA LEU A 90 8.23 -7.74 15.51
C LEU A 90 9.40 -6.79 15.25
N ILE A 91 9.13 -5.59 14.74
CA ILE A 91 10.18 -4.59 14.45
C ILE A 91 10.91 -4.18 15.73
N VAL A 92 10.17 -3.92 16.80
CA VAL A 92 10.73 -3.44 18.08
C VAL A 92 11.56 -4.53 18.77
N ARG A 93 11.11 -5.79 18.71
CA ARG A 93 11.77 -6.91 19.38
C ARG A 93 12.92 -7.50 18.59
N ASP A 94 12.78 -7.57 17.27
CA ASP A 94 13.69 -8.32 16.41
C ASP A 94 13.73 -7.70 14.99
N GLU A 95 14.38 -6.54 14.91
CA GLU A 95 14.59 -5.79 13.66
C GLU A 95 15.27 -6.65 12.57
N GLU A 96 16.19 -7.52 12.97
CA GLU A 96 16.86 -8.42 12.04
C GLU A 96 15.89 -9.46 11.45
N LYS A 97 15.10 -10.13 12.29
CA LYS A 97 14.05 -11.05 11.82
C LYS A 97 13.05 -10.32 10.91
N PHE A 98 12.69 -9.09 11.26
CA PHE A 98 11.82 -8.26 10.43
C PHE A 98 12.39 -8.03 9.03
N PHE A 99 13.64 -7.58 8.91
CA PHE A 99 14.23 -7.32 7.60
C PHE A 99 14.53 -8.60 6.81
N ARG A 100 14.90 -9.70 7.47
CA ARG A 100 15.01 -11.02 6.83
C ARG A 100 13.66 -11.49 6.29
N MET A 101 12.57 -11.30 7.04
CA MET A 101 11.20 -11.57 6.58
C MET A 101 10.88 -10.76 5.31
N LEU A 102 11.15 -9.45 5.31
CA LEU A 102 10.97 -8.59 4.13
C LEU A 102 11.78 -9.07 2.92
N SER A 103 13.02 -9.50 3.13
CA SER A 103 13.87 -10.03 2.07
C SER A 103 13.36 -11.36 1.52
N ASN A 104 12.82 -12.26 2.36
CA ASN A 104 12.34 -13.56 1.90
C ASN A 104 11.08 -13.43 1.02
N MET A 105 10.30 -12.37 1.20
CA MET A 105 9.12 -12.07 0.38
C MET A 105 9.45 -11.61 -1.05
N THR A 106 10.73 -11.52 -1.43
CA THR A 106 11.13 -11.29 -2.82
C THR A 106 11.38 -12.59 -3.60
N ASN A 107 11.12 -13.75 -3.00
CA ASN A 107 11.29 -15.03 -3.67
C ASN A 107 10.34 -15.15 -4.88
N PRO A 108 10.84 -15.37 -6.11
CA PRO A 108 9.99 -15.51 -7.29
C PRO A 108 9.12 -16.78 -7.29
N MET A 109 9.36 -17.74 -6.39
CA MET A 109 8.63 -19.01 -6.28
C MET A 109 7.44 -18.95 -5.31
N GLN A 110 6.99 -17.77 -4.89
CA GLN A 110 5.80 -17.62 -4.04
C GLN A 110 4.53 -18.05 -4.77
N SER A 111 3.66 -18.76 -4.05
CA SER A 111 2.28 -19.01 -4.45
C SER A 111 1.47 -17.71 -4.49
N THR A 112 0.30 -17.74 -5.14
CA THR A 112 -0.60 -16.58 -5.20
C THR A 112 -1.01 -16.09 -3.80
N GLN A 113 -1.17 -16.99 -2.83
CA GLN A 113 -1.56 -16.66 -1.46
C GLN A 113 -0.39 -15.98 -0.71
N GLU A 114 0.81 -16.56 -0.80
CA GLU A 114 2.02 -15.97 -0.20
C GLU A 114 2.34 -14.59 -0.82
N LEU A 115 2.15 -14.45 -2.12
CA LEU A 115 2.31 -13.17 -2.81
C LEU A 115 1.28 -12.13 -2.33
N PHE A 116 0.04 -12.55 -2.11
CA PHE A 116 -1.01 -11.70 -1.57
C PHE A 116 -0.64 -11.20 -0.16
N ILE A 117 -0.25 -12.09 0.75
CA ILE A 117 0.18 -11.72 2.11
C ILE A 117 1.41 -10.81 2.05
N SER A 118 2.39 -11.14 1.22
CA SER A 118 3.59 -10.32 1.05
C SER A 118 3.26 -8.89 0.61
N ASN A 119 2.29 -8.72 -0.28
CA ASN A 119 1.82 -7.40 -0.70
C ASN A 119 1.25 -6.60 0.47
N LEU A 120 0.47 -7.23 1.35
CA LEU A 120 -0.10 -6.56 2.52
C LEU A 120 0.99 -6.15 3.51
N ILE A 121 1.99 -6.99 3.71
CA ILE A 121 3.11 -6.68 4.60
C ILE A 121 3.95 -5.53 4.04
N PHE A 122 4.17 -5.45 2.72
CA PHE A 122 4.82 -4.29 2.10
C PHE A 122 4.01 -2.99 2.22
N ILE A 123 2.68 -3.08 2.19
CA ILE A 123 1.79 -1.95 2.47
C ILE A 123 1.96 -1.50 3.93
N ASN A 124 1.93 -2.42 4.90
CA ASN A 124 2.17 -2.14 6.31
C ASN A 124 3.54 -1.49 6.55
N TYR A 125 4.60 -2.05 5.95
CA TYR A 125 5.94 -1.47 6.02
C TYR A 125 5.97 -0.03 5.50
N THR A 126 5.28 0.22 4.41
CA THR A 126 5.26 1.55 3.83
C THR A 126 4.46 2.52 4.69
N PHE A 127 3.29 2.11 5.15
CA PHE A 127 2.42 2.96 5.98
C PHE A 127 3.05 3.27 7.33
N PHE A 128 3.51 2.24 8.06
CA PHE A 128 3.96 2.39 9.44
C PHE A 128 5.42 2.84 9.56
N ILE A 129 6.26 2.57 8.55
CA ILE A 129 7.70 2.85 8.64
C ILE A 129 8.12 3.92 7.63
N LEU A 130 7.94 3.65 6.34
CA LEU A 130 8.49 4.52 5.30
C LEU A 130 7.76 5.87 5.16
N LYS A 131 6.45 5.91 5.45
CA LYS A 131 5.64 7.14 5.46
C LYS A 131 6.23 8.19 6.40
N HIS A 132 6.72 7.75 7.55
CA HIS A 132 7.31 8.61 8.58
C HIS A 132 8.78 8.93 8.32
N ASN A 133 9.55 7.94 7.87
CA ASN A 133 10.95 8.14 7.48
C ASN A 133 11.35 7.21 6.32
N VAL A 134 11.39 7.78 5.11
CA VAL A 134 11.75 7.04 3.88
C VAL A 134 13.16 6.43 3.95
N SER A 135 14.07 7.03 4.72
CA SER A 135 15.46 6.55 4.86
C SER A 135 15.54 5.16 5.49
N ASN A 136 14.49 4.71 6.19
CA ASN A 136 14.43 3.36 6.77
C ASN A 136 14.50 2.26 5.69
N VAL A 137 14.19 2.55 4.43
CA VAL A 137 14.41 1.61 3.32
C VAL A 137 15.89 1.24 3.15
N LEU A 138 16.82 2.09 3.59
CA LEU A 138 18.26 1.81 3.55
C LEU A 138 18.66 0.77 4.60
N ASN A 139 17.88 0.60 5.68
CA ASN A 139 18.12 -0.49 6.63
C ASN A 139 17.83 -1.83 5.96
N LEU A 140 16.73 -1.94 5.22
CA LEU A 140 16.41 -3.14 4.45
C LEU A 140 17.52 -3.51 3.46
N LYS A 141 18.16 -2.53 2.82
CA LYS A 141 19.31 -2.77 1.93
C LYS A 141 20.43 -3.56 2.63
N LYS A 142 20.67 -3.32 3.92
CA LYS A 142 21.73 -4.00 4.69
C LYS A 142 21.51 -5.51 4.85
N TYR A 143 20.27 -5.97 4.67
CA TYR A 143 19.87 -7.37 4.83
C TYR A 143 19.65 -8.09 3.49
N ILE A 144 19.92 -7.41 2.37
CA ILE A 144 19.77 -7.96 1.03
C ILE A 144 21.14 -7.96 0.36
N ASP A 145 21.74 -9.15 0.25
CA ASP A 145 23.08 -9.32 -0.30
C ASP A 145 23.17 -9.06 -1.81
N ASN A 146 22.03 -9.03 -2.51
CA ASN A 146 21.96 -8.90 -3.96
C ASN A 146 21.28 -7.59 -4.37
N GLU A 147 22.01 -6.71 -5.06
CA GLU A 147 21.49 -5.43 -5.52
C GLU A 147 20.29 -5.55 -6.48
N CYS A 148 20.22 -6.62 -7.29
CA CYS A 148 19.07 -6.88 -8.15
C CYS A 148 17.81 -7.18 -7.32
N TYR A 149 17.94 -7.93 -6.24
CA TYR A 149 16.82 -8.20 -5.33
C TYR A 149 16.40 -6.96 -4.56
N PHE A 150 17.36 -6.12 -4.14
CA PHE A 150 17.03 -4.83 -3.53
C PHE A 150 16.30 -3.92 -4.54
N THR A 151 16.76 -3.87 -5.79
CA THR A 151 16.10 -3.11 -6.87
C THR A 151 14.68 -3.61 -7.12
N TYR A 152 14.50 -4.93 -7.17
CA TYR A 152 13.19 -5.56 -7.32
C TYR A 152 12.27 -5.21 -6.15
N LEU A 153 12.73 -5.34 -4.91
CA LEU A 153 11.96 -4.97 -3.72
C LEU A 153 11.59 -3.49 -3.75
N LEU A 154 12.52 -2.61 -4.09
CA LEU A 154 12.26 -1.18 -4.21
C LEU A 154 11.19 -0.91 -5.29
N LYS A 155 11.22 -1.63 -6.42
CA LYS A 155 10.14 -1.60 -7.43
C LYS A 155 8.81 -2.03 -6.83
N LEU A 156 8.79 -3.11 -6.04
CA LEU A 156 7.57 -3.59 -5.39
C LEU A 156 6.98 -2.56 -4.42
N ILE A 157 7.83 -1.93 -3.59
CA ILE A 157 7.41 -0.85 -2.70
C ILE A 157 6.85 0.30 -3.52
N ILE A 158 7.59 0.83 -4.49
CA ILE A 158 7.17 2.01 -5.27
C ILE A 158 5.89 1.76 -6.05
N ASN A 159 5.76 0.62 -6.72
CA ASN A 159 4.61 0.33 -7.58
C ASN A 159 3.34 0.00 -6.77
N ARG A 160 3.49 -0.55 -5.56
CA ARG A 160 2.35 -0.98 -4.74
C ARG A 160 1.94 0.04 -3.69
N THR A 161 2.79 1.02 -3.41
CA THR A 161 2.55 1.96 -2.31
C THR A 161 2.22 3.32 -2.86
N ILE A 162 0.95 3.69 -2.71
CA ILE A 162 0.38 4.91 -3.26
C ILE A 162 0.75 6.16 -2.41
N MET A 163 1.64 5.97 -1.42
CA MET A 163 1.87 6.89 -0.30
C MET A 163 3.22 7.61 -0.32
N LEU A 164 4.12 7.29 -1.26
CA LEU A 164 5.48 7.82 -1.25
C LEU A 164 5.90 8.38 -2.63
N PRO A 165 6.10 9.71 -2.74
CA PRO A 165 6.55 10.32 -3.98
C PRO A 165 7.98 9.87 -4.31
N LYS A 166 8.26 9.55 -5.58
CA LYS A 166 9.59 9.12 -6.08
C LYS A 166 10.71 10.08 -5.66
N SER A 167 10.42 11.39 -5.57
CA SER A 167 11.36 12.42 -5.13
C SER A 167 11.93 12.18 -3.73
N LYS A 168 11.17 11.58 -2.80
CA LYS A 168 11.66 11.22 -1.46
C LYS A 168 12.76 10.16 -1.52
N PHE A 169 12.72 9.24 -2.49
CA PHE A 169 13.74 8.21 -2.67
C PHE A 169 15.01 8.76 -3.34
N ILE A 170 14.87 9.72 -4.27
CA ILE A 170 16.02 10.42 -4.88
C ILE A 170 16.85 11.11 -3.80
N ASN A 171 16.20 11.81 -2.88
CA ASN A 171 16.85 12.59 -1.82
C ASN A 171 17.66 11.76 -0.82
N ILE A 172 17.45 10.44 -0.77
CA ILE A 172 18.20 9.52 0.10
C ILE A 172 19.22 8.67 -0.65
N GLY A 173 19.55 9.05 -1.89
CA GLY A 173 20.63 8.42 -2.67
C GLY A 173 20.23 7.15 -3.43
N LEU A 174 18.93 6.95 -3.72
CA LEU A 174 18.45 5.79 -4.48
C LEU A 174 18.23 6.06 -5.97
N SER A 175 18.75 7.16 -6.50
CA SER A 175 18.55 7.60 -7.89
C SER A 175 18.94 6.55 -8.94
N GLU A 176 20.01 5.81 -8.72
CA GLU A 176 20.47 4.76 -9.64
C GLU A 176 19.52 3.56 -9.68
N TYR A 177 18.97 3.16 -8.54
CA TYR A 177 17.96 2.11 -8.50
C TYR A 177 16.67 2.56 -9.21
N LEU A 178 16.26 3.82 -9.04
CA LEU A 178 15.08 4.37 -9.69
C LEU A 178 15.22 4.44 -11.21
N SER A 179 16.43 4.73 -11.73
CA SER A 179 16.66 4.77 -13.17
C SER A 179 16.53 3.37 -13.79
N ILE A 180 17.03 2.32 -13.11
CA ILE A 180 16.83 0.92 -13.52
C ILE A 180 15.34 0.57 -13.55
N ILE A 181 14.59 0.96 -12.52
CA ILE A 181 13.15 0.69 -12.43
C ILE A 181 12.40 1.37 -13.60
N ASN A 182 12.68 2.64 -13.87
CA ASN A 182 12.03 3.39 -14.95
C ASN A 182 12.40 2.89 -16.36
N ASN A 183 13.58 2.31 -16.55
CA ASN A 183 14.00 1.75 -17.84
C ASN A 183 13.35 0.39 -18.15
N THR A 184 12.72 -0.26 -17.16
CA THR A 184 12.09 -1.58 -17.33
C THR A 184 10.58 -1.52 -17.62
N GLU A 185 9.91 -0.38 -17.44
CA GLU A 185 8.47 -0.18 -17.70
C GLU A 185 8.19 1.29 -18.04
N SER A 186 7.33 1.56 -19.03
CA SER A 186 6.93 2.91 -19.42
C SER A 186 6.35 3.70 -18.24
N GLU A 187 6.70 4.97 -18.14
CA GLU A 187 6.11 5.98 -17.27
C GLU A 187 4.61 5.75 -17.01
N GLN A 188 4.25 5.23 -15.83
CA GLN A 188 2.88 5.33 -15.32
C GLN A 188 2.84 4.84 -13.87
N ILE A 189 2.84 5.81 -12.96
CA ILE A 189 2.18 5.91 -11.65
C ILE A 189 2.90 7.10 -10.99
N ASP A 190 2.53 8.30 -11.43
CA ASP A 190 2.70 9.46 -10.57
C ASP A 190 1.72 9.32 -9.40
N ASN A 191 2.18 9.72 -8.22
CA ASN A 191 1.63 9.34 -6.92
C ASN A 191 0.34 10.10 -6.57
N VAL A 192 -0.80 9.66 -7.10
CA VAL A 192 -2.07 10.40 -6.95
C VAL A 192 -2.72 10.32 -5.56
N LEU A 193 -2.51 9.26 -4.76
CA LEU A 193 -2.96 9.29 -3.35
C LEU A 193 -2.05 10.10 -2.44
N THR A 194 -0.81 10.41 -2.86
CA THR A 194 0.04 11.31 -2.06
C THR A 194 -0.55 12.71 -2.06
N GLU A 195 -1.11 13.20 -3.16
CA GLU A 195 -1.80 14.50 -3.20
C GLU A 195 -3.07 14.50 -2.34
N LEU A 196 -3.87 13.43 -2.37
CA LEU A 196 -5.10 13.32 -1.57
C LEU A 196 -4.87 13.19 -0.05
N ILE A 197 -3.71 12.64 0.36
CA ILE A 197 -3.38 12.40 1.78
C ILE A 197 -2.48 13.50 2.36
N TYR A 198 -1.74 14.24 1.52
CA TYR A 198 -0.77 15.25 1.95
C TYR A 198 -1.07 16.69 1.50
N GLU A 199 -2.16 17.00 0.79
CA GLU A 199 -2.61 18.40 0.75
C GLU A 199 -3.14 18.79 2.15
N PRO A 200 -2.45 19.66 2.91
CA PRO A 200 -3.12 20.32 4.02
C PRO A 200 -4.25 21.13 3.40
N LEU A 201 -5.45 21.04 4.00
CA LEU A 201 -6.53 21.99 3.76
C LEU A 201 -5.93 23.39 3.69
N LYS A 202 -5.88 23.98 2.50
CA LYS A 202 -5.85 25.43 2.37
C LYS A 202 -7.20 25.90 2.90
N ILE A 203 -7.29 26.03 4.22
CA ILE A 203 -8.32 26.87 4.82
C ILE A 203 -8.00 28.25 4.27
N GLY A 204 -8.78 28.66 3.28
CA GLY A 204 -8.83 30.05 2.88
C GLY A 204 -9.20 30.84 4.12
N ILE A 205 -8.21 31.46 4.74
CA ILE A 205 -8.46 32.65 5.54
C ILE A 205 -8.94 33.66 4.51
N ALA A 206 -10.26 33.80 4.42
CA ALA A 206 -10.87 34.94 3.78
C ALA A 206 -10.54 36.14 4.68
N ASP A 207 -9.40 36.78 4.39
CA ASP A 207 -9.15 38.15 4.79
C ASP A 207 -10.04 39.05 3.92
N SER A 208 -11.20 39.44 4.48
CA SER A 208 -11.82 40.78 4.44
C SER A 208 -13.31 40.71 4.76
#